data_AF-A0A0C9T3G9-F1
#
_entry.id   AF-A0A0C9T3G9-F1
#
_cell.length_a   1.000
_cell.length_b   1.000
_cell.length_c   1.000
_cell.angle_alpha   90.00
_cell.angle_beta   90.00
_cell.angle_gamma   90.00
#
_symmetry.space_group_name_H-M   'P 1'
#
loop_
_entity.id
_entity.type
_entity.pdbx_description
1 polymer ?
#
loop_
_entity_poly.entity_id
_entity_poly.type
_entity_poly.pdbx_seq_one_letter_code
_entity_poly.pdbx_strand_id
1 'polypeptide(L)'
;AHSRTCNDLESGKLPMTAEDLPAFLWSGERPGDDYNPENKLSCLFKSYYLVHVAQHIFLGSSSALGGDSHATRSCNVVLHDMSSVDAEHIAYTCIQARFSVVSKSTWSEKDSIFSYLKFYRTIVSLILDATDKRWRNELLKWWNMYVVCSSQAFTCSANKLLEGNYLVMKMDAKMPTPAVRRLLPQVPVPPQCV
;
A
#
# COMPACT_ATOMS: atom_id res chain seq x y z
N ALA A 1 5.00 -25.20 15.61
CA ALA A 1 6.08 -24.50 14.89
C ALA A 1 5.87 -22.99 14.90
N HIS A 2 4.74 -22.48 14.40
CA HIS A 2 4.41 -21.04 14.33
C HIS A 2 4.67 -20.22 15.61
N SER A 3 4.24 -20.69 16.79
CA SER A 3 4.45 -19.94 18.05
C SER A 3 5.93 -19.76 18.42
N ARG A 4 6.82 -20.68 18.01
CA ARG A 4 8.27 -20.53 18.24
C ARG A 4 8.83 -19.43 17.33
N THR A 5 8.44 -19.44 16.05
CA THR A 5 8.84 -18.42 15.08
C THR A 5 8.38 -17.02 15.47
N CYS A 6 7.14 -16.85 15.96
CA CYS A 6 6.66 -15.57 16.48
C CYS A 6 7.49 -15.10 17.68
N ASN A 7 7.76 -15.98 18.65
CA ASN A 7 8.56 -15.65 19.82
C ASN A 7 10.02 -15.32 19.45
N ASP A 8 10.58 -15.96 18.44
CA ASP A 8 11.94 -15.71 17.96
C ASP A 8 12.05 -14.38 17.18
N LEU A 9 10.99 -13.99 16.47
CA LEU A 9 10.85 -12.66 15.86
C LEU A 9 10.71 -11.56 16.94
N GLU A 10 9.84 -11.76 17.93
CA GLU A 10 9.63 -10.81 19.03
C GLU A 10 10.86 -10.67 19.92
N SER A 11 11.58 -11.76 20.17
CA SER A 11 12.83 -11.75 20.94
C SER A 11 14.04 -11.27 20.14
N GLY A 12 13.88 -10.94 18.85
CA GLY A 12 14.94 -10.45 17.98
C GLY A 12 16.00 -11.50 17.61
N LYS A 13 15.73 -12.78 17.88
CA LYS A 13 16.61 -13.91 17.53
C LYS A 13 16.58 -14.23 16.04
N LEU A 14 15.49 -13.90 15.36
CA LEU A 14 15.38 -13.97 13.91
C LEU A 14 15.48 -12.55 13.33
N PRO A 15 16.67 -12.10 12.88
CA PRO A 15 16.83 -10.78 12.32
C PRO A 15 16.11 -10.68 10.96
N MET A 16 15.12 -9.79 10.87
CA MET A 16 14.45 -9.47 9.60
C MET A 16 15.12 -8.24 8.97
N THR A 17 15.74 -8.43 7.82
CA THR A 17 16.47 -7.39 7.09
C THR A 17 15.58 -6.73 6.03
N ALA A 18 16.08 -5.64 5.44
CA ALA A 18 15.41 -4.93 4.35
C ALA A 18 15.41 -5.68 3.00
N GLU A 19 16.06 -6.84 2.93
CA GLU A 19 16.02 -7.74 1.77
C GLU A 19 14.95 -8.82 1.95
N ASP A 20 14.49 -9.04 3.18
CA ASP A 20 13.44 -10.00 3.50
C ASP A 20 12.06 -9.39 3.22
N LEU A 21 11.38 -9.95 2.23
CA LEU A 21 10.05 -9.53 1.81
C LEU A 21 8.99 -10.08 2.78
N PRO A 22 8.18 -9.22 3.46
CA PRO A 22 7.12 -9.68 4.35
C PRO A 22 6.03 -10.47 3.60
N ALA A 23 5.44 -11.47 4.27
CA ALA A 23 4.38 -12.30 3.69
C ALA A 23 3.16 -11.50 3.21
N PHE A 24 2.84 -10.37 3.84
CA PHE A 24 1.72 -9.52 3.43
C PHE A 24 1.90 -8.86 2.05
N LEU A 25 3.06 -9.02 1.40
CA LEU A 25 3.26 -8.54 0.04
C LEU A 25 2.60 -9.44 -1.01
N TRP A 26 2.42 -10.73 -0.73
CA TRP A 26 1.77 -11.67 -1.64
C TRP A 26 0.25 -11.62 -1.49
N SER A 27 -0.46 -11.92 -2.58
CA SER A 27 -1.91 -12.14 -2.52
C SER A 27 -2.24 -13.42 -1.76
N GLY A 28 -3.54 -13.59 -1.50
CA GLY A 28 -4.08 -14.69 -0.73
C GLY A 28 -5.22 -14.25 0.18
N GLU A 29 -6.01 -15.22 0.65
CA GLU A 29 -6.97 -14.98 1.73
C GLU A 29 -6.24 -14.63 3.03
N ARG A 30 -5.14 -15.34 3.31
CA ARG A 30 -4.17 -14.98 4.35
C ARG A 30 -2.88 -14.46 3.71
N PRO A 31 -2.16 -13.56 4.41
CA PRO A 31 -0.86 -13.06 3.96
C PRO A 31 0.10 -14.19 3.58
N GLY A 32 0.49 -14.27 2.31
CA GLY A 32 1.47 -15.24 1.82
C GLY A 32 0.89 -16.56 1.30
N ASP A 33 -0.44 -16.75 1.26
CA ASP A 33 -1.03 -18.01 0.78
C ASP A 33 -0.68 -18.32 -0.68
N ASP A 34 -0.62 -17.29 -1.54
CA ASP A 34 -0.29 -17.47 -2.95
C ASP A 34 1.24 -17.45 -3.22
N TYR A 35 2.06 -17.61 -2.18
CA TYR A 35 3.52 -17.70 -2.32
C TYR A 35 3.92 -19.01 -3.02
N ASN A 36 4.54 -18.88 -4.20
CA ASN A 36 5.10 -20.00 -4.94
C ASN A 36 6.64 -20.01 -4.83
N PRO A 37 7.28 -21.06 -4.28
CA PRO A 37 8.73 -21.13 -4.17
C PRO A 37 9.45 -21.19 -5.53
N GLU A 38 8.81 -21.77 -6.55
CA GLU A 38 9.36 -21.90 -7.91
C GLU A 38 9.25 -20.58 -8.70
N ASN A 39 8.26 -19.75 -8.34
CA ASN A 39 8.05 -18.43 -8.95
C ASN A 39 7.71 -17.39 -7.88
N LYS A 40 8.74 -16.86 -7.22
CA LYS A 40 8.61 -15.90 -6.12
C LYS A 40 7.94 -14.59 -6.51
N LEU A 41 7.99 -14.22 -7.80
CA LEU A 41 7.34 -13.00 -8.33
C LEU A 41 5.85 -13.20 -8.57
N SER A 42 5.38 -14.45 -8.64
CA SER A 42 3.96 -14.75 -8.72
C SER A 42 3.24 -14.07 -7.57
N CYS A 43 2.24 -13.24 -7.91
CA CYS A 43 1.38 -12.56 -6.94
C CYS A 43 2.05 -11.60 -5.95
N LEU A 44 3.33 -11.33 -6.14
CA LEU A 44 4.07 -10.38 -5.32
C LEU A 44 3.55 -8.95 -5.58
N PHE A 45 3.41 -8.18 -4.50
CA PHE A 45 2.84 -6.82 -4.44
C PHE A 45 1.37 -6.71 -4.81
N LYS A 46 0.61 -7.82 -4.81
CA LYS A 46 -0.81 -7.85 -5.16
C LYS A 46 -1.73 -8.21 -3.98
N SER A 47 -1.27 -8.00 -2.75
CA SER A 47 -2.10 -8.29 -1.58
C SER A 47 -3.24 -7.30 -1.40
N TYR A 48 -4.37 -7.79 -0.91
CA TYR A 48 -5.52 -6.96 -0.56
C TYR A 48 -5.15 -5.87 0.45
N TYR A 49 -4.30 -6.21 1.42
CA TYR A 49 -3.82 -5.26 2.43
C TYR A 49 -3.08 -4.07 1.82
N LEU A 50 -2.21 -4.31 0.84
CA LEU A 50 -1.50 -3.24 0.14
C LEU A 50 -2.44 -2.31 -0.63
N VAL A 51 -3.50 -2.86 -1.26
CA VAL A 51 -4.51 -2.05 -1.96
C VAL A 51 -5.18 -1.07 -0.99
N HIS A 52 -5.59 -1.55 0.19
CA HIS A 52 -6.22 -0.71 1.20
C HIS A 52 -5.31 0.39 1.71
N VAL A 53 -4.04 0.07 1.97
CA VAL A 53 -3.05 1.06 2.39
C VAL A 53 -2.86 2.11 1.30
N ALA A 54 -2.75 1.70 0.04
CA ALA A 54 -2.62 2.64 -1.07
C ALA A 54 -3.86 3.50 -1.28
N GLN A 55 -5.07 2.94 -1.21
CA GLN A 55 -6.30 3.72 -1.28
C GLN A 55 -6.36 4.74 -0.15
N HIS A 56 -6.00 4.34 1.07
CA HIS A 56 -5.93 5.26 2.20
C HIS A 56 -4.93 6.41 1.97
N ILE A 57 -3.73 6.10 1.46
CA ILE A 57 -2.68 7.09 1.18
C ILE A 57 -3.06 8.01 0.03
N PHE A 58 -3.48 7.44 -1.10
CA PHE A 58 -3.58 8.15 -2.37
C PHE A 58 -4.98 8.73 -2.60
N LEU A 59 -6.02 8.02 -2.18
CA LEU A 59 -7.43 8.40 -2.38
C LEU A 59 -8.09 8.97 -1.14
N GLY A 60 -7.51 8.72 0.03
CA GLY A 60 -8.05 9.14 1.32
C GLY A 60 -8.84 8.04 2.02
N SER A 61 -9.08 8.24 3.32
CA SER A 61 -9.65 7.24 4.22
C SER A 61 -11.04 6.74 3.82
N SER A 62 -11.88 7.59 3.21
CA SER A 62 -13.23 7.21 2.76
C SER A 62 -13.20 6.21 1.60
N SER A 63 -12.22 6.33 0.70
CA SER A 63 -12.10 5.44 -0.47
C SER A 63 -11.70 4.01 -0.10
N ALA A 64 -10.97 3.82 0.99
CA ALA A 64 -10.55 2.49 1.43
C ALA A 64 -11.73 1.66 2.01
N LEU A 65 -12.78 2.31 2.52
CA LEU A 65 -13.89 1.63 3.21
C LEU A 65 -15.12 1.37 2.32
N GLY A 66 -15.08 1.77 1.04
CA GLY A 66 -16.12 1.44 0.05
C GLY A 66 -17.49 2.09 0.28
N GLY A 67 -17.56 3.15 1.09
CA GLY A 67 -18.81 3.90 1.35
C GLY A 67 -18.93 5.18 0.52
N ASP A 68 -20.10 5.82 0.62
CA ASP A 68 -20.35 7.14 0.00
C ASP A 68 -19.27 8.13 0.46
N SER A 69 -18.45 8.58 -0.48
CA SER A 69 -17.29 9.41 -0.19
C SER A 69 -17.69 10.88 -0.10
N HIS A 70 -17.78 11.38 1.14
CA HIS A 70 -17.89 12.82 1.43
C HIS A 70 -16.51 13.41 1.72
N ALA A 71 -15.56 13.22 0.81
CA ALA A 71 -14.23 13.79 0.97
C ALA A 71 -14.31 15.33 0.91
N THR A 72 -14.00 15.99 2.01
CA THR A 72 -13.91 17.47 2.09
C THR A 72 -12.57 18.01 1.59
N ARG A 73 -11.64 17.12 1.24
CA ARG A 73 -10.30 17.46 0.72
C ARG A 73 -10.00 16.66 -0.53
N SER A 74 -9.31 17.28 -1.49
CA SER A 74 -8.77 16.59 -2.66
C SER A 74 -7.85 15.46 -2.22
N CYS A 75 -7.91 14.34 -2.93
CA CYS A 75 -7.04 13.20 -2.67
C CYS A 75 -5.62 13.42 -3.21
N ASN A 76 -4.65 12.67 -2.70
CA ASN A 76 -3.25 12.82 -3.08
C ASN A 76 -2.99 12.52 -4.56
N VAL A 77 -3.77 11.62 -5.19
CA VAL A 77 -3.70 11.40 -6.65
C VAL A 77 -3.97 12.70 -7.42
N VAL A 78 -5.00 13.44 -7.02
CA VAL A 78 -5.36 14.72 -7.67
C VAL A 78 -4.34 15.81 -7.30
N LEU A 79 -3.92 15.88 -6.03
CA LEU A 79 -2.97 16.91 -5.57
C LEU A 79 -1.58 16.80 -6.22
N HIS A 80 -1.19 15.60 -6.61
CA HIS A 80 0.10 15.34 -7.24
C HIS A 80 -0.01 15.10 -8.75
N ASP A 81 -1.17 15.37 -9.37
CA ASP A 81 -1.44 15.13 -10.79
C ASP A 81 -1.00 13.72 -11.25
N MET A 82 -1.24 12.72 -10.41
CA MET A 82 -0.83 11.35 -10.67
C MET A 82 -1.69 10.76 -11.80
N SER A 83 -1.07 10.57 -12.95
CA SER A 83 -1.68 9.93 -14.12
C SER A 83 -1.47 8.41 -14.16
N SER A 84 -0.46 7.91 -13.44
CA SER A 84 -0.19 6.49 -13.27
C SER A 84 0.39 6.17 -11.90
N VAL A 85 0.24 4.91 -11.47
CA VAL A 85 1.03 4.32 -10.39
C VAL A 85 2.34 3.81 -10.95
N ASP A 86 3.44 4.28 -10.36
CA ASP A 86 4.82 3.86 -10.65
C ASP A 86 5.40 2.95 -9.55
N ALA A 87 6.58 2.38 -9.80
CA ALA A 87 7.26 1.48 -8.85
C ALA A 87 7.50 2.14 -7.48
N GLU A 88 7.83 3.42 -7.50
CA GLU A 88 8.06 4.28 -6.33
C GLU A 88 6.83 4.38 -5.42
N HIS A 89 5.64 4.45 -6.01
CA HIS A 89 4.37 4.51 -5.29
C HIS A 89 4.04 3.17 -4.62
N ILE A 90 4.33 2.05 -5.30
CA ILE A 90 4.19 0.70 -4.74
C ILE A 90 5.17 0.51 -3.58
N ALA A 91 6.43 0.90 -3.76
CA ALA A 91 7.45 0.83 -2.70
C ALA A 91 7.08 1.68 -1.48
N TYR A 92 6.57 2.89 -1.70
CA TYR A 92 6.07 3.74 -0.62
C TYR A 92 4.90 3.08 0.14
N THR A 93 3.96 2.48 -0.58
CA THR A 93 2.84 1.75 0.03
C THR A 93 3.32 0.59 0.89
N CYS A 94 4.28 -0.21 0.41
CA CYS A 94 4.82 -1.35 1.16
C CYS A 94 5.49 -0.92 2.47
N ILE A 95 6.16 0.23 2.45
CA ILE A 95 6.77 0.82 3.65
C ILE A 95 5.72 1.24 4.66
N GLN A 96 4.68 1.95 4.22
CA GLN A 96 3.59 2.38 5.09
C GLN A 96 2.85 1.18 5.67
N ALA A 97 2.59 0.16 4.85
CA ALA A 97 1.99 -1.10 5.26
C ALA A 97 2.82 -1.79 6.35
N ARG A 98 4.15 -1.89 6.17
CA ARG A 98 5.04 -2.43 7.20
C ARG A 98 4.94 -1.60 8.48
N PHE A 99 5.06 -0.28 8.37
CA PHE A 99 5.06 0.60 9.54
C PHE A 99 3.76 0.48 10.35
N SER A 100 2.60 0.31 9.69
CA SER A 100 1.33 0.11 10.38
C SER A 100 1.17 -1.24 11.10
N VAL A 101 1.99 -2.25 10.76
CA VAL A 101 2.00 -3.55 11.45
C VAL A 101 2.97 -3.56 12.63
N VAL A 102 4.02 -2.72 12.58
CA VAL A 102 5.02 -2.65 13.65
C VAL A 102 4.45 -1.91 14.86
N SER A 103 4.83 -2.32 16.08
CA SER A 103 4.40 -1.70 17.34
C SER A 103 5.01 -0.33 17.64
N LYS A 104 5.65 0.32 16.65
CA LYS A 104 6.31 1.63 16.80
C LYS A 104 5.32 2.76 16.57
N SER A 105 5.28 3.69 17.51
CA SER A 105 4.41 4.87 17.43
C SER A 105 5.03 6.04 16.65
N THR A 106 6.35 6.02 16.42
CA THR A 106 7.08 7.08 15.73
C THR A 106 7.84 6.55 14.54
N TRP A 107 7.80 7.33 13.45
CA TRP A 107 8.56 7.04 12.26
C TRP A 107 10.06 7.25 12.50
N SER A 108 10.87 6.31 12.03
CA SER A 108 12.33 6.40 12.01
C SER A 108 12.85 5.66 10.78
N GLU A 109 13.96 6.11 10.20
CA GLU A 109 14.53 5.48 8.98
C GLU A 109 14.93 4.01 9.22
N LYS A 110 15.28 3.68 10.47
CA LYS A 110 15.69 2.34 10.88
C LYS A 110 14.80 1.80 11.97
N ASP A 111 14.34 0.58 11.74
CA ASP A 111 13.68 -0.25 12.72
C ASP A 111 14.62 -1.36 13.20
N SER A 112 15.42 -1.04 14.23
CA SER A 112 16.54 -1.90 14.64
C SER A 112 17.53 -2.08 13.48
N ILE A 113 17.70 -3.31 12.99
CA ILE A 113 18.52 -3.65 11.82
C ILE A 113 17.82 -3.39 10.49
N PHE A 114 16.50 -3.21 10.47
CA PHE A 114 15.71 -3.02 9.26
C PHE A 114 15.79 -1.56 8.80
N SER A 115 16.23 -1.30 7.58
CA SER A 115 16.25 0.06 7.01
C SER A 115 15.08 0.24 6.04
N TYR A 116 14.19 1.19 6.33
CA TYR A 116 13.07 1.53 5.44
C TYR A 116 13.57 2.10 4.11
N LEU A 117 14.65 2.89 4.12
CA LEU A 117 15.27 3.40 2.90
C LEU A 117 15.84 2.28 2.03
N LYS A 118 16.53 1.30 2.64
CA LYS A 118 17.03 0.14 1.91
C LYS A 118 15.86 -0.67 1.34
N PHE A 119 14.82 -0.92 2.12
CA PHE A 119 13.64 -1.66 1.69
C PHE A 119 12.92 -0.98 0.52
N TYR A 120 12.78 0.35 0.58
CA TYR A 120 12.27 1.16 -0.54
C TYR A 120 13.03 0.86 -1.83
N ARG A 121 14.37 1.03 -1.77
CA ARG A 121 15.24 0.85 -2.93
C ARG A 121 15.20 -0.58 -3.44
N THR A 122 15.19 -1.57 -2.54
CA THR A 122 15.05 -2.98 -2.91
C THR A 122 13.77 -3.22 -3.70
N ILE A 123 12.63 -2.68 -3.27
CA ILE A 123 11.35 -2.86 -3.99
C ILE A 123 11.39 -2.16 -5.35
N VAL A 124 11.86 -0.90 -5.39
CA VAL A 124 11.95 -0.15 -6.65
C VAL A 124 12.84 -0.89 -7.64
N SER A 125 14.03 -1.32 -7.23
CA SER A 125 14.93 -2.14 -8.07
C SER A 125 14.28 -3.45 -8.50
N LEU A 126 13.61 -4.16 -7.58
CA LEU A 126 12.92 -5.42 -7.92
C LEU A 126 11.87 -5.22 -9.02
N ILE A 127 11.14 -4.09 -9.00
CA ILE A 127 10.13 -3.78 -10.02
C ILE A 127 10.77 -3.29 -11.33
N LEU A 128 11.68 -2.32 -11.26
CA LEU A 128 12.25 -1.66 -12.44
C LEU A 128 13.24 -2.56 -13.20
N ASP A 129 14.07 -3.29 -12.46
CA ASP A 129 15.14 -4.15 -12.98
C ASP A 129 14.65 -5.59 -13.27
N ALA A 130 13.34 -5.84 -13.13
CA ALA A 130 12.74 -7.14 -13.42
C ALA A 130 13.05 -7.60 -14.85
N THR A 131 13.66 -8.78 -14.98
CA THR A 131 13.91 -9.41 -16.28
C THR A 131 12.61 -9.70 -17.02
N ASP A 132 11.56 -10.11 -16.27
CA ASP A 132 10.22 -10.28 -16.80
C ASP A 132 9.47 -8.94 -16.87
N LYS A 133 9.59 -8.27 -18.02
CA LYS A 133 8.86 -7.03 -18.30
C LYS A 133 7.35 -7.22 -18.36
N ARG A 134 6.87 -8.43 -18.68
CA ARG A 134 5.43 -8.72 -18.73
C ARG A 134 4.85 -8.68 -17.33
N TRP A 135 5.49 -9.36 -16.38
CA TRP A 135 5.12 -9.31 -14.96
C TRP A 135 5.05 -7.87 -14.45
N ARG A 136 6.07 -7.05 -14.72
CA ARG A 136 6.12 -5.64 -14.32
C ARG A 136 4.94 -4.85 -14.90
N ASN A 137 4.68 -4.99 -16.19
CA ASN A 137 3.60 -4.25 -16.86
C ASN A 137 2.22 -4.68 -16.35
N GLU A 138 2.02 -5.97 -16.11
CA GLU A 138 0.78 -6.50 -15.50
C GLU A 138 0.59 -6.02 -14.07
N LEU A 139 1.68 -5.95 -13.28
CA LEU A 139 1.67 -5.38 -11.94
C LEU A 139 1.25 -3.90 -11.98
N LEU A 140 1.92 -3.07 -12.76
CA LEU A 140 1.59 -1.64 -12.87
C LEU A 140 0.15 -1.43 -13.38
N LYS A 141 -0.29 -2.21 -14.37
CA LYS A 141 -1.68 -2.17 -14.86
C LYS A 141 -2.68 -2.49 -13.76
N TRP A 142 -2.41 -3.54 -12.96
CA TRP A 142 -3.26 -3.91 -11.83
C TRP A 142 -3.38 -2.78 -10.81
N TRP A 143 -2.25 -2.18 -10.42
CA TRP A 143 -2.22 -1.05 -9.48
C TRP A 143 -2.98 0.18 -9.96
N ASN A 144 -2.85 0.52 -11.25
CA ASN A 144 -3.57 1.63 -11.86
C ASN A 144 -5.09 1.46 -11.81
N MET A 145 -5.60 0.22 -11.80
CA MET A 145 -7.03 -0.03 -11.68
C MET A 145 -7.58 0.32 -10.30
N TYR A 146 -6.79 0.11 -9.24
CA TYR A 146 -7.26 0.36 -7.87
C TYR A 146 -7.02 1.78 -7.38
N VAL A 147 -5.99 2.46 -7.88
CA VAL A 147 -5.61 3.80 -7.42
C VAL A 147 -6.08 4.88 -8.40
N VAL A 148 -5.69 4.81 -9.67
CA VAL A 148 -5.94 5.91 -10.63
C VAL A 148 -7.32 5.81 -11.27
N CYS A 149 -7.79 4.61 -11.63
CA CYS A 149 -9.14 4.48 -12.20
C CYS A 149 -10.23 4.76 -11.14
N SER A 150 -9.98 4.36 -9.89
CA SER A 150 -10.83 4.72 -8.75
C SER A 150 -10.89 6.23 -8.53
N SER A 151 -9.78 6.97 -8.62
CA SER A 151 -9.78 8.43 -8.45
C SER A 151 -10.59 9.15 -9.53
N GLN A 152 -10.50 8.69 -10.78
CA GLN A 152 -11.20 9.30 -11.91
C GLN A 152 -12.73 9.16 -11.79
N ALA A 153 -13.22 8.08 -11.17
CA ALA A 153 -14.63 7.93 -10.84
C ALA A 153 -15.10 9.01 -9.84
N PHE A 154 -14.25 9.39 -8.88
CA PHE A 154 -14.57 10.46 -7.92
C PHE A 154 -14.49 11.86 -8.56
N THR A 155 -13.53 12.13 -9.47
CA THR A 155 -13.43 13.44 -10.13
C THR A 155 -14.61 13.73 -11.05
N CYS A 156 -15.20 12.70 -11.69
CA CYS A 156 -16.39 12.90 -12.52
C CYS A 156 -17.62 13.34 -11.69
N SER A 157 -17.66 12.99 -10.40
CA SER A 157 -18.72 13.41 -9.47
C SER A 157 -18.41 14.75 -8.78
N ALA A 158 -17.13 15.05 -8.52
CA ALA A 158 -16.68 16.30 -7.89
C ALA A 158 -16.68 17.51 -8.85
N ASN A 159 -16.47 17.29 -10.16
CA ASN A 159 -16.49 18.36 -11.17
C ASN A 159 -17.86 19.04 -11.35
N LYS A 160 -18.93 18.54 -10.71
CA LYS A 160 -20.22 19.24 -10.60
C LYS A 160 -20.27 20.30 -9.49
N LEU A 161 -19.27 20.36 -8.60
CA LEU A 161 -19.33 21.17 -7.36
C LEU A 161 -18.21 22.20 -7.21
N LEU A 162 -17.29 22.32 -8.17
CA LEU A 162 -16.15 23.25 -8.07
C LEU A 162 -16.26 24.42 -9.05
N GLU A 163 -17.36 25.18 -8.98
CA GLU A 163 -17.28 26.64 -9.13
C GLU A 163 -17.02 27.24 -7.74
N GLY A 164 -15.76 27.33 -7.32
CA GLY A 164 -15.44 27.86 -6.00
C GLY A 164 -13.95 27.87 -5.69
N ASN A 165 -13.43 29.05 -5.37
CA ASN A 165 -12.00 29.38 -5.31
C ASN A 165 -11.16 28.58 -4.29
N TYR A 166 -9.97 28.21 -4.77
CA TYR A 166 -8.71 27.82 -4.14
C TYR A 166 -8.47 28.25 -2.68
N LEU A 167 -7.98 27.32 -1.85
CA LEU A 167 -7.08 27.61 -0.72
C LEU A 167 -6.01 26.53 -0.56
N VAL A 168 -4.76 26.94 -0.81
CA VAL A 168 -3.53 26.22 -0.45
C VAL A 168 -3.42 26.17 1.08
N MET A 169 -3.34 24.97 1.66
CA MET A 169 -3.06 24.79 3.09
C MET A 169 -1.80 23.93 3.26
N LYS A 170 -0.84 24.51 3.97
CA LYS A 170 0.47 23.96 4.34
C LYS A 170 0.37 22.63 5.09
N MET A 171 1.35 21.76 4.86
CA MET A 171 1.62 20.57 5.68
C MET A 171 2.18 21.01 7.05
N ASP A 172 1.35 20.98 8.09
CA ASP A 172 1.81 21.00 9.48
C ASP A 172 1.86 19.57 10.06
N ALA A 173 3.00 19.26 10.67
CA ALA A 173 3.49 17.93 11.01
C ALA A 173 2.83 17.26 12.24
N LYS A 174 1.51 17.06 12.22
CA LYS A 174 0.84 16.27 13.28
C LYS A 174 -0.36 15.49 12.76
N MET A 175 -0.12 14.26 12.31
CA MET A 175 -1.18 13.30 11.97
C MET A 175 -1.81 12.76 13.26
N PRO A 176 -3.14 12.81 13.43
CA PRO A 176 -3.83 12.14 14.52
C PRO A 176 -3.87 10.62 14.29
N THR A 177 -3.61 9.87 15.36
CA THR A 177 -3.67 8.39 15.39
C THR A 177 -5.08 7.91 15.06
N PRO A 178 -5.28 6.98 14.11
CA PRO A 178 -6.62 6.47 13.80
C PRO A 178 -7.10 5.54 14.91
N ALA A 179 -8.23 5.89 15.52
CA ALA A 179 -9.01 4.96 16.34
C ALA A 179 -9.59 3.88 15.41
N VAL A 180 -9.15 2.64 15.58
CA VAL A 180 -9.65 1.47 14.86
C VAL A 180 -11.08 1.18 15.33
N ARG A 181 -12.10 1.65 14.60
CA ARG A 181 -13.48 1.18 14.79
C ARG A 181 -13.77 0.11 13.75
N ARG A 182 -13.79 -1.12 14.26
CA ARG A 182 -14.16 -2.38 13.61
C ARG A 182 -15.56 -2.22 12.99
N LEU A 183 -15.68 -2.41 11.68
CA LEU A 183 -16.82 -2.95 10.92
C LEU A 183 -16.41 -2.94 9.44
N LEU A 184 -15.98 -4.08 8.89
CA LEU A 184 -15.66 -4.24 7.46
C LEU A 184 -16.96 -4.57 6.70
N PRO A 185 -17.49 -3.70 5.82
CA PRO A 185 -18.43 -4.14 4.79
C PRO A 185 -17.68 -4.93 3.70
N GLN A 186 -18.37 -5.91 3.11
CA GLN A 186 -17.83 -6.78 2.05
C GLN A 186 -17.69 -6.00 0.75
N VAL A 187 -16.46 -5.59 0.44
CA VAL A 187 -16.05 -5.01 -0.86
C VAL A 187 -15.71 -6.15 -1.82
N PRO A 188 -15.96 -6.01 -3.14
CA PRO A 188 -15.67 -7.05 -4.13
C PRO A 188 -14.26 -7.62 -3.99
N VAL A 189 -14.20 -8.95 -3.88
CA VAL A 189 -12.97 -9.72 -3.84
C VAL A 189 -12.19 -9.45 -5.13
N PRO A 190 -10.93 -8.98 -5.06
CA PRO A 190 -10.12 -8.77 -6.26
C PRO A 190 -9.97 -10.11 -7.02
N PRO A 191 -9.87 -10.09 -8.35
CA PRO A 191 -9.65 -11.30 -9.12
C PRO A 191 -8.42 -12.02 -8.57
N GLN A 192 -8.59 -13.29 -8.21
CA GLN A 192 -7.49 -14.14 -7.76
C GLN A 192 -6.42 -14.19 -8.86
N CYS A 193 -5.16 -14.18 -8.45
CA CYS A 193 -4.09 -14.55 -9.37
C CYS A 193 -4.39 -15.94 -9.94
N VAL A 194 -4.48 -16.05 -11.26
CA VAL A 194 -4.52 -17.33 -11.98
C VAL A 194 -3.12 -17.63 -12.51
#